data_AF-U4QRS8-F1
#
_entry.id   AF-U4QRS8-F1
#
_cell.length_a   1.000
_cell.length_b   1.000
_cell.length_c   1.000
_cell.angle_alpha   90.00
_cell.angle_beta   90.00
_cell.angle_gamma   90.00
#
_symmetry.space_group_name_H-M   'P 1'
#
loop_
_entity.id
_entity.type
_entity.pdbx_description
1 polymer ?
#
loop_
_entity_poly.entity_id
_entity_poly.type
_entity_poly.pdbx_seq_one_letter_code
_entity_poly.pdbx_strand_id
1 'polypeptide(L)'
;MPLALFWRERDSREEYIGKEHRFMNVQTAIDLTHNALVMALILTLPVLVVSLVIGVLVSLFQAVTQINETTLSFLPKVAGVVGVLLVLMPWMVRQLIDYTATLFRELPGVVR
;
A
#
# COMPACT_ATOMS: atom_id res chain seq x y z
N MET A 1 0.49 -60.51 -0.34
CA MET A 1 -0.24 -59.23 -0.55
C MET A 1 0.72 -58.04 -0.41
N PRO A 2 1.36 -57.57 -1.50
CA PRO A 2 2.28 -56.42 -1.51
C PRO A 2 1.66 -55.10 -2.00
N LEU A 3 0.39 -55.11 -2.45
CA LEU A 3 -0.27 -53.96 -3.09
C LEU A 3 -0.75 -52.87 -2.11
N ALA A 4 -1.02 -53.18 -0.85
CA ALA A 4 -1.50 -52.19 0.13
C ALA A 4 -0.39 -51.21 0.58
N LEU A 5 0.88 -51.66 0.58
CA LEU A 5 2.04 -50.82 0.86
C LEU A 5 2.27 -49.79 -0.27
N PHE A 6 2.03 -50.19 -1.51
CA PHE A 6 2.17 -49.33 -2.68
C PHE A 6 1.16 -48.16 -2.68
N TRP A 7 -0.08 -48.40 -2.24
CA TRP A 7 -1.09 -47.34 -2.12
C TRP A 7 -0.77 -46.35 -1.01
N ARG A 8 -0.27 -46.83 0.14
CA ARG A 8 0.09 -45.97 1.28
C ARG A 8 1.28 -45.06 0.97
N GLU A 9 2.24 -45.54 0.16
CA GLU A 9 3.37 -44.74 -0.30
C GLU A 9 2.93 -43.67 -1.33
N ARG A 10 2.02 -44.00 -2.26
CA ARG A 10 1.55 -43.03 -3.28
C ARG A 10 0.75 -41.87 -2.67
N ASP A 11 -0.15 -42.16 -1.75
CA ASP A 11 -0.99 -41.14 -1.07
C ASP A 11 -0.11 -40.18 -0.25
N SER A 12 0.91 -40.73 0.44
CA SER A 12 1.89 -39.94 1.17
C SER A 12 2.68 -39.03 0.23
N ARG A 13 3.08 -39.51 -0.97
CA ARG A 13 3.82 -38.68 -1.94
C ARG A 13 2.99 -37.55 -2.53
N GLU A 14 1.71 -37.78 -2.83
CA GLU A 14 0.83 -36.73 -3.35
C GLU A 14 0.59 -35.59 -2.32
N GLU A 15 0.57 -35.91 -1.02
CA GLU A 15 0.49 -34.90 0.05
C GLU A 15 1.79 -34.07 0.22
N TYR A 16 2.96 -34.62 -0.11
CA TYR A 16 4.22 -33.87 -0.11
C TYR A 16 4.38 -32.95 -1.33
N ILE A 17 3.89 -33.35 -2.51
CA ILE A 17 3.95 -32.53 -3.75
C ILE A 17 3.11 -31.24 -3.63
N GLY A 18 2.05 -31.23 -2.80
CA GLY A 18 1.25 -30.03 -2.53
C GLY A 18 1.85 -29.04 -1.52
N LYS A 19 2.83 -29.48 -0.71
CA LYS A 19 3.44 -28.66 0.36
C LYS A 19 4.69 -27.89 -0.11
N GLU A 20 5.27 -28.24 -1.26
CA GLU A 20 6.39 -27.50 -1.88
C GLU A 20 5.97 -26.16 -2.53
N HIS A 21 4.69 -25.90 -2.78
CA HIS A 21 4.25 -24.62 -3.37
C HIS A 21 4.22 -23.44 -2.38
N ARG A 22 4.75 -23.63 -1.17
CA ARG A 22 4.90 -22.63 -0.10
C ARG A 22 6.16 -21.78 -0.22
N PHE A 23 6.94 -21.94 -1.29
CA PHE A 23 8.03 -21.01 -1.58
C PHE A 23 7.50 -19.72 -2.21
N MET A 24 8.29 -18.64 -2.15
CA MET A 24 8.04 -17.39 -2.87
C MET A 24 7.85 -17.63 -4.37
N ASN A 25 6.62 -17.94 -4.76
CA ASN A 25 6.24 -18.03 -6.15
C ASN A 25 5.96 -16.62 -6.68
N VAL A 26 5.96 -16.48 -8.00
CA VAL A 26 5.66 -15.23 -8.70
C VAL A 26 4.32 -14.66 -8.25
N GLN A 27 3.34 -15.50 -7.97
CA GLN A 27 2.02 -15.14 -7.46
C GLN A 27 2.12 -14.44 -6.09
N THR A 28 2.86 -15.01 -5.15
CA THR A 28 3.09 -14.40 -3.82
C THR A 28 3.77 -13.03 -3.94
N ALA A 29 4.74 -12.90 -4.85
CA ALA A 29 5.41 -11.62 -5.11
C ALA A 29 4.46 -10.58 -5.72
N ILE A 30 3.58 -11.00 -6.64
CA ILE A 30 2.54 -10.14 -7.22
C ILE A 30 1.57 -9.66 -6.14
N ASP A 31 1.09 -10.56 -5.28
CA ASP A 31 0.13 -10.22 -4.22
C ASP A 31 0.75 -9.25 -3.20
N LEU A 32 2.00 -9.47 -2.81
CA LEU A 32 2.74 -8.58 -1.90
C LEU A 32 2.89 -7.18 -2.49
N THR A 33 3.26 -7.11 -3.78
CA THR A 33 3.43 -5.85 -4.51
C THR A 33 2.10 -5.13 -4.68
N HIS A 34 1.03 -5.86 -5.00
CA HIS A 34 -0.32 -5.31 -5.11
C HIS A 34 -0.76 -4.69 -3.79
N ASN A 35 -0.59 -5.39 -2.68
CA ASN A 35 -0.94 -4.87 -1.35
C ASN A 35 -0.11 -3.62 -0.99
N ALA A 36 1.17 -3.59 -1.35
CA ALA A 36 2.01 -2.41 -1.16
C ALA A 36 1.50 -1.20 -1.98
N LEU A 37 1.13 -1.43 -3.24
CA LEU A 37 0.59 -0.38 -4.12
C LEU A 37 -0.77 0.13 -3.62
N VAL A 38 -1.66 -0.75 -3.18
CA VAL A 38 -2.95 -0.38 -2.59
C VAL A 38 -2.75 0.45 -1.32
N MET A 39 -1.80 0.05 -0.45
CA MET A 39 -1.46 0.83 0.74
C MET A 39 -0.93 2.22 0.38
N ALA A 40 0.01 2.30 -0.57
CA ALA A 40 0.54 3.58 -1.06
C ALA A 40 -0.58 4.47 -1.65
N LEU A 41 -1.51 3.87 -2.38
CA LEU A 41 -2.67 4.56 -2.92
C LEU A 41 -3.56 5.10 -1.79
N ILE A 42 -3.94 4.28 -0.82
CA ILE A 42 -4.77 4.70 0.33
C ILE A 42 -4.13 5.84 1.12
N LEU A 43 -2.80 5.81 1.31
CA LEU A 43 -2.07 6.87 2.01
C LEU A 43 -2.06 8.19 1.22
N THR A 44 -1.93 8.13 -0.11
CA THR A 44 -1.83 9.32 -0.97
C THR A 44 -3.18 9.91 -1.36
N LEU A 45 -4.23 9.09 -1.48
CA LEU A 45 -5.57 9.50 -1.91
C LEU A 45 -6.15 10.69 -1.11
N PRO A 46 -6.17 10.70 0.24
CA PRO A 46 -6.72 11.83 0.98
C PRO A 46 -5.87 13.10 0.82
N VAL A 47 -4.55 12.96 0.74
CA VAL A 47 -3.64 14.10 0.50
C VAL A 47 -3.88 14.68 -0.90
N LEU A 48 -4.04 13.82 -1.92
CA LEU A 48 -4.30 14.23 -3.30
C LEU A 48 -5.62 15.00 -3.41
N VAL A 49 -6.71 14.45 -2.86
CA VAL A 49 -8.03 15.10 -2.89
C VAL A 49 -7.99 16.48 -2.26
N VAL A 50 -7.37 16.59 -1.09
CA VAL A 50 -7.31 17.88 -0.40
C VAL A 50 -6.37 18.86 -1.11
N SER A 51 -5.22 18.38 -1.60
CA SER A 51 -4.30 19.22 -2.38
C SER A 51 -4.95 19.76 -3.66
N LEU A 52 -5.80 18.96 -4.31
CA LEU A 52 -6.57 19.36 -5.48
C LEU A 52 -7.56 20.48 -5.13
N VAL A 53 -8.34 20.30 -4.05
CA VAL A 53 -9.31 21.31 -3.59
C VAL A 53 -8.62 22.63 -3.27
N ILE A 54 -7.53 22.59 -2.50
CA ILE A 54 -6.76 23.79 -2.14
C ILE A 54 -6.15 24.43 -3.40
N GLY A 55 -5.58 23.63 -4.30
CA GLY A 55 -4.98 24.11 -5.54
C GLY A 55 -5.99 24.86 -6.42
N VAL A 56 -7.20 24.32 -6.55
CA VAL A 56 -8.31 24.93 -7.30
C VAL A 56 -8.81 26.21 -6.63
N LEU A 57 -8.99 26.20 -5.31
CA LEU A 57 -9.44 27.39 -4.59
C LEU A 57 -8.42 28.53 -4.75
N VAL A 58 -7.14 28.26 -4.53
CA VAL A 58 -6.11 29.31 -4.64
C VAL A 58 -5.93 29.78 -6.09
N SER A 59 -6.02 28.90 -7.09
CA SER A 59 -5.94 29.32 -8.50
C SER A 59 -7.13 30.18 -8.92
N LEU A 60 -8.33 29.89 -8.40
CA LEU A 60 -9.51 30.71 -8.63
C LEU A 60 -9.37 32.09 -7.98
N PHE A 61 -8.93 32.15 -6.72
CA PHE A 61 -8.67 33.43 -6.05
C PHE A 61 -7.63 34.27 -6.79
N GLN A 62 -6.54 33.64 -7.23
CA GLN A 62 -5.50 34.29 -8.03
C GLN A 62 -6.06 34.87 -9.34
N ALA A 63 -6.94 34.13 -10.02
CA ALA A 63 -7.56 34.55 -11.28
C ALA A 63 -8.54 35.72 -11.06
N VAL A 64 -9.37 35.67 -10.02
CA VAL A 64 -10.41 36.68 -9.75
C VAL A 64 -9.79 38.02 -9.35
N THR A 65 -8.70 38.04 -8.57
CA THR A 65 -8.05 39.29 -8.15
C THR A 65 -7.03 39.84 -9.14
N GLN A 66 -6.80 39.15 -10.27
CA GLN A 66 -5.79 39.50 -11.28
C GLN A 66 -4.35 39.64 -10.73
N ILE A 67 -4.05 39.04 -9.57
CA ILE A 67 -2.71 39.08 -8.97
C ILE A 67 -1.89 37.92 -9.56
N ASN A 68 -1.01 38.22 -10.52
CA ASN A 68 -0.13 37.23 -11.15
C ASN A 68 1.29 37.19 -10.55
N GLU A 69 1.41 37.51 -9.26
CA GLU A 69 2.69 37.40 -8.55
C GLU A 69 2.92 35.94 -8.11
N THR A 70 3.83 35.27 -8.81
CA THR A 70 4.08 33.83 -8.66
C THR A 70 4.46 33.46 -7.22
N THR A 71 5.23 34.32 -6.55
CA THR A 71 5.68 34.14 -5.16
C THR A 71 4.53 34.22 -4.15
N LEU A 72 3.57 35.13 -4.35
CA LEU A 72 2.46 35.34 -3.40
C LEU A 72 1.42 34.22 -3.48
N SER A 73 1.24 33.62 -4.67
CA SER A 73 0.34 32.48 -4.87
C SER A 73 0.92 31.14 -4.38
N PHE A 74 2.24 31.06 -4.18
CA PHE A 74 2.92 29.84 -3.74
C PHE A 74 2.71 29.55 -2.25
N LEU A 75 2.83 30.59 -1.40
CA LEU A 75 2.81 30.43 0.05
C LEU A 75 1.47 29.88 0.60
N PRO A 76 0.29 30.38 0.20
CA PRO A 76 -0.99 29.85 0.68
C PRO A 76 -1.22 28.39 0.26
N LYS A 77 -0.78 28.00 -0.96
CA LYS A 77 -0.89 26.62 -1.46
C LYS A 77 -0.06 25.66 -0.61
N VAL A 78 1.21 26.00 -0.36
CA VAL A 78 2.11 25.16 0.44
C VAL A 78 1.62 25.08 1.89
N ALA A 79 1.25 26.20 2.49
CA ALA A 79 0.72 26.22 3.86
C ALA A 79 -0.52 25.33 4.01
N GLY A 80 -1.43 25.35 3.03
CA GLY A 80 -2.60 24.48 2.99
C GLY A 80 -2.24 22.99 2.91
N VAL A 81 -1.35 22.61 1.99
CA VAL A 81 -0.91 21.21 1.85
C VAL A 81 -0.19 20.72 3.11
N VAL A 82 0.70 21.54 3.69
CA VAL A 82 1.41 21.20 4.93
C VAL A 82 0.44 21.05 6.09
N GLY A 83 -0.52 21.97 6.25
CA GLY A 83 -1.52 21.90 7.32
C GLY A 83 -2.33 20.60 7.24
N VAL A 84 -2.72 20.19 6.05
CA VAL A 84 -3.47 18.95 5.81
C VAL A 84 -2.61 17.72 6.10
N LEU A 85 -1.34 17.75 5.66
CA LEU A 85 -0.38 16.68 5.95
C LEU A 85 -0.22 16.50 7.47
N LEU A 86 -0.12 17.60 8.24
CA LEU A 86 0.01 17.53 9.69
C LEU A 86 -1.21 16.90 10.37
N VAL A 87 -2.42 17.19 9.87
CA VAL A 87 -3.67 16.60 10.39
C VAL A 87 -3.78 15.11 10.03
N LEU A 88 -3.40 14.72 8.81
CA LEU A 88 -3.47 13.34 8.33
C LEU A 88 -2.30 12.47 8.82
N MET A 89 -1.16 13.06 9.18
CA MET A 89 0.07 12.35 9.54
C MET A 89 -0.12 11.28 10.62
N PRO A 90 -0.83 11.54 11.75
CA PRO A 90 -1.05 10.50 12.76
C PRO A 90 -1.82 9.28 12.24
N TRP A 91 -2.73 9.47 11.28
CA TRP A 91 -3.47 8.38 10.66
C TRP A 91 -2.62 7.62 9.64
N MET A 92 -1.85 8.34 8.82
CA MET A 92 -0.94 7.73 7.84
C MET A 92 0.12 6.85 8.51
N VAL A 93 0.71 7.35 9.61
CA VAL A 93 1.71 6.60 10.38
C VAL A 93 1.10 5.33 10.97
N ARG A 94 -0.13 5.40 11.51
CA ARG A 94 -0.84 4.20 12.01
C ARG A 94 -1.01 3.15 10.93
N GLN A 95 -1.47 3.54 9.73
CA GLN A 95 -1.60 2.58 8.64
C GLN A 95 -0.28 1.96 8.20
N LEU A 96 0.80 2.75 8.17
CA LEU A 96 2.11 2.23 7.83
C LEU A 96 2.62 1.22 8.88
N ILE A 97 2.38 1.50 10.17
CA ILE A 97 2.71 0.58 11.27
C ILE A 97 1.90 -0.72 11.14
N ASP A 98 0.58 -0.62 10.95
CA ASP A 98 -0.31 -1.78 10.85
C ASP A 98 0.05 -2.67 9.65
N TYR A 99 0.30 -2.05 8.50
CA TYR A 99 0.76 -2.74 7.29
C TYR A 99 2.08 -3.46 7.54
N THR A 100 3.07 -2.74 8.10
CA THR A 100 4.40 -3.29 8.37
C THR A 100 4.33 -4.44 9.38
N ALA A 101 3.55 -4.29 10.44
CA ALA A 101 3.33 -5.36 11.42
C ALA A 101 2.68 -6.60 10.80
N THR A 102 1.74 -6.41 9.88
CA THR A 102 1.11 -7.51 9.13
C THR A 102 2.13 -8.22 8.24
N LEU A 103 2.93 -7.47 7.49
CA LEU A 103 4.03 -8.04 6.69
C LEU A 103 4.98 -8.90 7.52
N PHE A 104 5.42 -8.38 8.67
CA PHE A 104 6.32 -9.14 9.56
C PHE A 104 5.70 -10.42 10.11
N ARG A 105 4.38 -10.46 10.31
CA ARG A 105 3.67 -11.68 10.74
C ARG A 105 3.56 -12.72 9.63
N GLU A 106 3.49 -12.29 8.37
CA GLU A 106 3.35 -13.18 7.21
C GLU A 106 4.69 -13.71 6.69
N LEU A 107 5.80 -12.99 6.91
CA LEU A 107 7.15 -13.40 6.49
C LEU A 107 7.56 -14.85 6.86
N PRO A 108 7.31 -15.37 8.09
CA PRO A 108 7.68 -16.74 8.46
C PRO A 108 6.97 -17.82 7.63
N GLY A 109 5.81 -17.52 7.06
CA GLY A 109 5.05 -18.42 6.18
C GLY A 109 5.54 -18.43 4.74
N VAL A 110 6.37 -17.46 4.36
CA VAL A 110 6.93 -17.28 3.01
C VAL A 110 8.34 -17.89 2.88
N VAL A 111 9.06 -18.00 4.00
CA VAL A 111 10.46 -18.50 4.07
C VAL A 111 10.56 -19.99 4.43
N ARG A 112 9.44 -20.65 4.77
CA ARG A 112 9.38 -22.07 5.16
C ARG A 112 8.57 -22.91 4.18
#